data_AF-K1RD40-F1
#
_entry.id   AF-K1RD40-F1
#
_cell.length_a   1.000
_cell.length_b   1.000
_cell.length_c   1.000
_cell.angle_alpha   90.00
_cell.angle_beta   90.00
_cell.angle_gamma   90.00
#
_symmetry.space_group_name_H-M   'P 1'
#
loop_
_entity.id
_entity.type
_entity.pdbx_description
1 polymer ?
#
loop_
_entity_poly.entity_id
_entity_poly.type
_entity_poly.pdbx_seq_one_letter_code
_entity_poly.pdbx_strand_id
1 'polypeptide(L)'
;MYGGDEALHGNNPTQGSELCSAVELMYSLEKMVEITGDIDFADHLERIAFNALPAQISDDFMTKQYFQQPNQVMVTRHRRNFDQDHEGTDLAFGTLTGYPCCFSNMHQGWPKFTQHLWYATPDNGIAAIVYSPSEVTANVGDNVPVVISEDTYYPMDHQITFTIKEVRNKVKQVKFPFHLRVPKWCKQAEIRVNGKMEQTVKGGKIAIVDRIWKRNDKIELYLPMEVFTSTWYENAVS
;
A
#
# COMPACT_ATOMS: atom_id res chain seq x y z
N MET A 1 4.47 13.84 -0.99
CA MET A 1 3.49 14.47 -0.08
C MET A 1 3.59 15.97 -0.25
N TYR A 2 2.46 16.70 -0.19
CA TYR A 2 2.40 18.14 -0.46
C TYR A 2 2.34 18.99 0.83
N GLY A 3 2.17 18.37 2.00
CA GLY A 3 2.44 18.99 3.29
C GLY A 3 3.91 18.80 3.63
N GLY A 4 4.64 19.91 3.75
CA GLY A 4 6.02 19.95 4.20
C GLY A 4 6.02 20.73 5.51
N ASP A 5 6.69 20.23 6.54
CA ASP A 5 6.84 20.89 7.84
C ASP A 5 5.55 21.43 8.51
N GLU A 6 4.47 20.64 8.45
CA GLU A 6 3.08 20.92 8.90
C GLU A 6 2.28 21.85 7.99
N ALA A 7 2.90 22.89 7.43
CA ALA A 7 2.23 23.80 6.51
C ALA A 7 2.13 23.21 5.09
N LEU A 8 1.31 23.85 4.23
CA LEU A 8 1.45 23.61 2.79
C LEU A 8 2.72 24.31 2.33
N HIS A 9 3.76 23.51 2.13
CA HIS A 9 5.08 23.97 1.77
C HIS A 9 5.53 23.26 0.49
N GLY A 10 6.16 23.99 -0.43
CA GLY A 10 6.43 23.56 -1.81
C GLY A 10 7.29 22.29 -1.98
N ASN A 11 7.83 22.07 -3.18
CA ASN A 11 8.58 20.85 -3.49
C ASN A 11 10.10 20.93 -3.21
N ASN A 12 10.54 21.82 -2.30
CA ASN A 12 11.97 21.95 -2.00
C ASN A 12 12.43 20.74 -1.16
N PRO A 13 13.44 19.97 -1.61
CA PRO A 13 13.87 18.75 -0.92
C PRO A 13 14.54 19.01 0.43
N THR A 14 14.87 20.25 0.78
CA THR A 14 15.34 20.57 2.14
C THR A 14 14.19 20.67 3.14
N GLN A 15 12.93 20.65 2.70
CA GLN A 15 11.77 20.55 3.59
C GLN A 15 11.49 19.08 3.91
N GLY A 16 10.89 18.85 5.08
CA GLY A 16 10.54 17.51 5.52
C GLY A 16 9.05 17.26 5.46
N SER A 17 8.61 16.03 5.20
CA SER A 17 7.20 15.64 5.34
C SER A 17 6.93 15.11 6.75
N GLU A 18 5.81 15.52 7.34
CA GLU A 18 5.38 15.06 8.65
C GLU A 18 4.90 13.60 8.63
N LEU A 19 5.18 12.83 9.69
CA LEU A 19 4.71 11.45 9.83
C LEU A 19 3.16 11.35 9.89
N CYS A 20 2.45 12.27 10.56
CA CYS A 20 0.97 12.24 10.54
C CYS A 20 0.45 12.43 9.11
N SER A 21 1.09 13.29 8.32
CA SER A 21 0.73 13.49 6.92
C SER A 21 0.86 12.20 6.12
N ALA A 22 1.87 11.36 6.37
CA ALA A 22 1.96 10.04 5.74
C ALA A 22 0.79 9.13 6.14
N VAL A 23 0.52 9.01 7.45
CA VAL A 23 -0.53 8.13 8.00
C VAL A 23 -1.93 8.54 7.53
N GLU A 24 -2.27 9.83 7.61
CA GLU A 24 -3.61 10.31 7.24
C GLU A 24 -3.80 10.40 5.73
N LEU A 25 -2.73 10.63 4.96
CA LEU A 25 -2.81 10.55 3.50
C LEU A 25 -3.02 9.12 3.04
N MET A 26 -2.37 8.12 3.67
CA MET A 26 -2.64 6.71 3.39
C MET A 26 -4.12 6.40 3.59
N TYR A 27 -4.68 6.75 4.75
CA TYR A 27 -6.10 6.53 5.03
C TYR A 27 -7.03 7.25 4.05
N SER A 28 -6.68 8.47 3.65
CA SER A 28 -7.43 9.21 2.65
C SER A 28 -7.41 8.51 1.29
N LEU A 29 -6.24 8.00 0.86
CA LEU A 29 -6.09 7.26 -0.39
C LEU A 29 -6.87 5.94 -0.35
N GLU A 30 -6.83 5.21 0.77
CA GLU A 30 -7.60 3.99 0.99
C GLU A 30 -9.11 4.22 0.78
N LYS A 31 -9.65 5.33 1.31
CA LYS A 31 -11.05 5.73 1.11
C LYS A 31 -11.35 6.23 -0.29
N MET A 32 -10.42 6.96 -0.91
CA MET A 32 -10.60 7.38 -2.30
C MET A 32 -10.65 6.18 -3.24
N VAL A 33 -9.81 5.16 -3.03
CA VAL A 33 -9.88 3.88 -3.75
C VAL A 33 -11.22 3.20 -3.53
N GLU A 34 -11.69 3.11 -2.27
CA GLU A 34 -12.99 2.50 -1.92
C GLU A 34 -14.15 3.14 -2.69
N ILE A 35 -14.16 4.46 -2.78
CA ILE A 35 -15.26 5.24 -3.35
C ILE A 35 -15.20 5.27 -4.87
N THR A 36 -14.00 5.42 -5.45
CA THR A 36 -13.84 5.73 -6.88
C THR A 36 -13.45 4.52 -7.72
N GLY A 37 -12.79 3.52 -7.10
CA GLY A 37 -12.10 2.46 -7.83
C GLY A 37 -10.90 2.93 -8.66
N ASP A 38 -10.45 4.19 -8.50
CA ASP A 38 -9.31 4.72 -9.24
C ASP A 38 -8.00 4.20 -8.65
N ILE A 39 -7.27 3.46 -9.48
CA ILE A 39 -6.02 2.79 -9.11
C ILE A 39 -4.82 3.74 -9.00
N ASP A 40 -4.88 4.95 -9.56
CA ASP A 40 -3.79 5.92 -9.40
C ASP A 40 -3.65 6.31 -7.91
N PHE A 41 -4.74 6.28 -7.13
CA PHE A 41 -4.69 6.43 -5.68
C PHE A 41 -4.03 5.24 -4.99
N ALA A 42 -4.28 4.01 -5.45
CA ALA A 42 -3.66 2.81 -4.91
C ALA A 42 -2.14 2.78 -5.18
N ASP A 43 -1.70 3.22 -6.36
CA ASP A 43 -0.28 3.36 -6.68
C ASP A 43 0.40 4.41 -5.78
N HIS A 44 -0.29 5.50 -5.45
CA HIS A 44 0.23 6.49 -4.51
C HIS A 44 0.28 5.96 -3.07
N LEU A 45 -0.77 5.24 -2.65
CA LEU A 45 -0.85 4.58 -1.34
C LEU A 45 0.33 3.62 -1.15
N GLU A 46 0.57 2.75 -2.14
CA GLU A 46 1.68 1.80 -2.14
C GLU A 46 3.04 2.50 -1.94
N ARG A 47 3.27 3.61 -2.64
CA ARG A 47 4.52 4.38 -2.50
C ARG A 47 4.70 4.93 -1.10
N ILE A 48 3.65 5.43 -0.46
CA ILE A 48 3.74 5.97 0.90
C ILE A 48 3.94 4.84 1.91
N ALA A 49 3.14 3.79 1.81
CA ALA A 49 3.15 2.65 2.73
C ALA A 49 4.53 1.96 2.77
N PHE A 50 5.13 1.70 1.61
CA PHE A 50 6.38 0.93 1.54
C PHE A 50 7.66 1.78 1.44
N ASN A 51 7.56 3.13 1.48
CA ASN A 51 8.75 4.00 1.50
C ASN A 51 8.69 5.03 2.63
N ALA A 52 7.71 5.94 2.60
CA ALA A 52 7.69 7.08 3.52
C ALA A 52 7.36 6.67 4.97
N LEU A 53 6.34 5.83 5.16
CA LEU A 53 5.90 5.40 6.49
C LEU A 53 7.03 4.67 7.28
N PRO A 54 7.66 3.60 6.76
CA PRO A 54 8.69 2.87 7.51
C PRO A 54 9.97 3.67 7.71
N ALA A 55 10.28 4.67 6.87
CA ALA A 55 11.48 5.48 7.03
C ALA A 55 11.46 6.36 8.30
N GLN A 56 10.28 6.59 8.89
CA GLN A 56 10.08 7.51 10.01
C GLN A 56 9.79 6.81 11.34
N ILE A 57 9.75 5.48 11.39
CA ILE A 57 9.38 4.69 12.58
C ILE A 57 10.49 3.66 12.84
N SER A 58 10.88 3.45 14.09
CA SER A 58 11.79 2.36 14.44
C SER A 58 11.13 0.99 14.20
N ASP A 59 11.95 -0.02 13.97
CA ASP A 59 11.50 -1.40 13.73
C ASP A 59 10.72 -2.01 14.90
N ASP A 60 11.07 -1.62 16.13
CA ASP A 60 10.33 -1.96 17.36
C ASP A 60 9.03 -1.15 17.57
N PHE A 61 8.75 -0.19 16.68
CA PHE A 61 7.59 0.70 16.75
C PHE A 61 7.52 1.58 18.02
N MET A 62 8.64 1.77 18.72
CA MET A 62 8.71 2.52 19.99
C MET A 62 9.22 3.95 19.84
N THR A 63 9.77 4.33 18.69
CA THR A 63 10.26 5.68 18.43
C THR A 63 9.93 6.13 17.01
N LYS A 64 9.86 7.44 16.82
CA LYS A 64 9.58 8.05 15.51
C LYS A 64 10.44 9.27 15.24
N GLN A 65 10.54 9.62 13.97
CA GLN A 65 11.04 10.90 13.48
C GLN A 65 9.86 11.76 13.00
N TYR A 66 9.84 13.03 13.38
CA TYR A 66 8.70 13.90 13.10
C TYR A 66 8.62 14.31 11.64
N PHE A 67 9.69 14.91 11.12
CA PHE A 67 9.82 15.27 9.71
C PHE A 67 10.80 14.35 9.01
N GLN A 68 10.52 13.98 7.76
CA GLN A 68 11.44 13.25 6.90
C GLN A 68 11.77 14.07 5.66
N GLN A 69 13.05 14.39 5.48
CA GLN A 69 13.50 15.02 4.24
C GLN A 69 13.68 13.98 3.14
N PRO A 70 13.38 14.33 1.86
CA PRO A 70 13.86 13.58 0.72
C PRO A 70 15.39 13.41 0.80
N ASN A 71 15.89 12.18 0.66
CA ASN A 71 17.32 11.86 0.71
C ASN A 71 18.03 12.33 2.00
N GLN A 72 17.37 12.21 3.16
CA GLN A 72 17.99 12.52 4.45
C GLN A 72 19.19 11.60 4.74
N VAL A 73 20.39 12.16 4.71
CA VAL A 73 21.64 11.41 4.92
C VAL A 73 22.06 11.26 6.39
N MET A 74 21.40 11.98 7.31
CA MET A 74 21.74 11.95 8.73
C MET A 74 20.54 12.24 9.63
N VAL A 75 20.51 11.56 10.78
CA VAL A 75 19.69 11.94 11.95
C VAL A 75 20.45 13.02 12.71
N THR A 76 19.83 14.17 12.97
CA THR A 76 20.55 15.32 13.51
C THR A 76 19.64 16.28 14.28
N ARG A 77 20.26 17.11 15.14
CA ARG A 77 19.61 18.25 15.80
C ARG A 77 19.98 19.62 15.21
N HIS A 78 20.64 19.63 14.05
CA HIS A 78 20.93 20.88 13.36
C HIS A 78 19.63 21.57 12.93
N ARG A 79 19.54 22.89 13.19
CA ARG A 79 18.43 23.70 12.70
C ARG A 79 18.31 23.59 11.19
N ARG A 80 17.08 23.45 10.71
CA ARG A 80 16.71 23.40 9.30
C ARG A 80 15.77 24.57 8.98
N ASN A 81 15.45 24.73 7.70
CA ASN A 81 14.51 25.74 7.22
C ASN A 81 13.06 25.25 7.26
N PHE A 82 12.68 24.57 8.34
CA PHE A 82 11.30 24.12 8.54
C PHE A 82 10.42 25.28 9.01
N ASP A 83 9.15 25.31 8.60
CA ASP A 83 8.16 26.28 9.11
C ASP A 83 7.98 26.16 10.62
N GLN A 84 7.92 24.92 11.13
CA GLN A 84 7.89 24.60 12.56
C GLN A 84 9.23 23.98 13.00
N ASP A 85 9.79 24.47 14.11
CA ASP A 85 11.01 23.92 14.74
C ASP A 85 10.71 23.52 16.18
N HIS A 86 11.00 22.26 16.52
CA HIS A 86 10.76 21.69 17.85
C HIS A 86 12.09 21.51 18.58
N GLU A 87 12.81 22.61 18.79
CA GLU A 87 14.13 22.64 19.45
C GLU A 87 15.18 21.78 18.75
N GLY A 88 15.09 21.74 17.41
CA GLY A 88 15.91 20.90 16.55
C GLY A 88 15.73 19.41 16.78
N THR A 89 14.58 18.93 17.29
CA THR A 89 14.36 17.49 17.50
C THR A 89 13.62 16.81 16.33
N ASP A 90 13.22 17.57 15.32
CA ASP A 90 12.35 17.12 14.23
C ASP A 90 12.89 15.97 13.38
N LEU A 91 14.23 15.92 13.22
CA LEU A 91 14.95 14.86 12.49
C LEU A 91 15.61 13.84 13.42
N ALA A 92 15.21 13.79 14.69
CA ALA A 92 15.68 12.80 15.66
C ALA A 92 14.61 11.73 15.91
N PHE A 93 15.06 10.50 16.16
CA PHE A 93 14.19 9.42 16.62
C PHE A 93 13.99 9.49 18.13
N GLY A 94 12.73 9.43 18.56
CA GLY A 94 12.37 9.37 19.98
C GLY A 94 10.86 9.32 20.17
N THR A 95 10.45 9.26 21.44
CA THR A 95 9.03 9.29 21.82
C THR A 95 8.48 10.71 21.86
N LEU A 96 9.33 11.68 22.20
CA LEU A 96 9.00 13.10 22.37
C LEU A 96 9.77 14.02 21.41
N THR A 97 10.36 13.48 20.34
CA THR A 97 11.03 14.27 19.29
C THR A 97 9.99 14.90 18.38
N GLY A 98 10.12 16.18 18.03
CA GLY A 98 9.08 16.94 17.34
C GLY A 98 7.80 17.08 18.16
N TYR A 99 6.67 17.39 17.51
CA TYR A 99 5.39 17.43 18.20
C TYR A 99 4.90 16.00 18.55
N PRO A 100 4.24 15.79 19.73
CA PRO A 100 3.81 14.45 20.16
C PRO A 100 2.72 13.80 19.30
N CYS A 101 2.00 14.55 18.47
CA CYS A 101 0.87 14.04 17.66
C CYS A 101 1.25 12.79 16.85
N CYS A 102 2.42 12.80 16.21
CA CYS A 102 2.91 11.70 15.39
C CYS A 102 3.13 10.42 16.19
N PHE A 103 3.55 10.51 17.47
CA PHE A 103 3.72 9.32 18.31
C PHE A 103 2.37 8.69 18.64
N SER A 104 1.35 9.51 18.91
CA SER A 104 -0.02 9.04 19.11
C SER A 104 -0.67 8.52 17.82
N ASN A 105 -0.31 9.08 16.66
CA ASN A 105 -0.95 8.74 15.39
C ASN A 105 -0.33 7.54 14.67
N MET A 106 1.00 7.36 14.74
CA MET A 106 1.73 6.38 13.91
C MET A 106 1.20 4.95 14.02
N HIS A 107 0.71 4.56 15.20
CA HIS A 107 0.18 3.23 15.47
C HIS A 107 -1.10 2.91 14.66
N GLN A 108 -1.76 3.92 14.08
CA GLN A 108 -2.94 3.72 13.25
C GLN A 108 -2.63 3.34 11.80
N GLY A 109 -1.41 3.64 11.30
CA GLY A 109 -1.06 3.47 9.88
C GLY A 109 -1.25 2.03 9.37
N TRP A 110 -0.53 1.06 9.94
CA TRP A 110 -0.64 -0.34 9.51
C TRP A 110 -2.00 -0.98 9.77
N PRO A 111 -2.69 -0.74 10.91
CA PRO A 111 -4.05 -1.23 11.10
C PRO A 111 -5.04 -0.70 10.06
N LYS A 112 -5.01 0.61 9.75
CA LYS A 112 -5.87 1.21 8.71
C LYS A 112 -5.55 0.60 7.33
N PHE A 113 -4.27 0.50 6.98
CA PHE A 113 -3.79 -0.16 5.76
C PHE A 113 -4.30 -1.60 5.63
N THR A 114 -4.17 -2.40 6.70
CA THR A 114 -4.61 -3.81 6.71
C THR A 114 -6.12 -3.95 6.50
N GLN A 115 -6.91 -2.99 6.98
CA GLN A 115 -8.36 -2.97 6.78
C GLN A 115 -8.78 -2.68 5.32
N HIS A 116 -7.86 -2.20 4.48
CA HIS A 116 -8.12 -1.74 3.11
C HIS A 116 -7.32 -2.49 2.05
N LEU A 117 -6.82 -3.69 2.35
CA LEU A 117 -6.18 -4.56 1.35
C LEU A 117 -7.19 -5.10 0.32
N TRP A 118 -8.41 -5.40 0.79
CA TRP A 118 -9.46 -6.09 0.07
C TRP A 118 -10.74 -5.26 -0.02
N TYR A 119 -11.43 -5.33 -1.15
CA TYR A 119 -12.67 -4.60 -1.39
C TYR A 119 -13.75 -5.49 -2.01
N ALA A 120 -15.01 -5.24 -1.65
CA ALA A 120 -16.15 -5.75 -2.41
C ALA A 120 -16.29 -4.96 -3.72
N THR A 121 -16.83 -5.60 -4.76
CA THR A 121 -17.01 -4.96 -6.08
C THR A 121 -18.48 -4.94 -6.52
N PRO A 122 -18.91 -3.96 -7.32
CA PRO A 122 -20.33 -3.80 -7.68
C PRO A 122 -20.97 -4.97 -8.42
N ASP A 123 -20.16 -5.81 -9.07
CA ASP A 123 -20.56 -7.03 -9.79
C ASP A 123 -20.54 -8.28 -8.89
N ASN A 124 -20.62 -8.08 -7.57
CA ASN A 124 -20.58 -9.11 -6.53
C ASN A 124 -19.27 -9.92 -6.53
N GLY A 125 -18.18 -9.35 -7.02
CA GLY A 125 -16.85 -9.92 -6.91
C GLY A 125 -16.08 -9.46 -5.67
N ILE A 126 -14.78 -9.75 -5.69
CA ILE A 126 -13.81 -9.26 -4.71
C ILE A 126 -12.61 -8.65 -5.44
N ALA A 127 -12.01 -7.61 -4.86
CA ALA A 127 -10.79 -6.99 -5.35
C ALA A 127 -9.66 -7.07 -4.32
N ALA A 128 -8.48 -7.49 -4.77
CA ALA A 128 -7.22 -7.29 -4.07
C ALA A 128 -6.50 -6.10 -4.72
N ILE A 129 -6.45 -4.98 -4.00
CA ILE A 129 -5.94 -3.72 -4.55
C ILE A 129 -4.55 -3.41 -4.01
N VAL A 130 -4.28 -3.61 -2.72
CA VAL A 130 -2.93 -3.49 -2.17
C VAL A 130 -2.48 -4.82 -1.60
N TYR A 131 -1.24 -5.19 -1.88
CA TYR A 131 -0.74 -6.53 -1.64
C TYR A 131 0.07 -6.61 -0.35
N SER A 132 -0.29 -7.58 0.49
CA SER A 132 0.35 -7.91 1.77
C SER A 132 -0.13 -9.29 2.22
N PRO A 133 0.71 -10.09 2.90
CA PRO A 133 0.27 -11.35 3.50
C PRO A 133 -0.98 -11.15 4.35
N SER A 134 -2.08 -11.81 3.96
CA SER A 134 -3.38 -11.59 4.58
C SER A 134 -4.35 -12.76 4.36
N GLU A 135 -5.44 -12.77 5.13
CA GLU A 135 -6.58 -13.63 4.87
C GLU A 135 -7.86 -12.78 4.97
N VAL A 136 -8.77 -12.99 4.02
CA VAL A 136 -10.07 -12.30 3.99
C VAL A 136 -11.21 -13.31 4.00
N THR A 137 -12.24 -13.01 4.79
CA THR A 137 -13.55 -13.65 4.68
C THR A 137 -14.52 -12.63 4.10
N ALA A 138 -15.07 -12.90 2.91
CA ALA A 138 -15.96 -11.99 2.20
C ALA A 138 -17.15 -12.73 1.59
N ASN A 139 -18.26 -12.03 1.37
CA ASN A 139 -19.40 -12.55 0.63
C ASN A 139 -19.29 -12.15 -0.85
N VAL A 140 -19.45 -13.12 -1.75
CA VAL A 140 -19.32 -12.94 -3.21
C VAL A 140 -20.46 -13.65 -3.95
N GLY A 141 -20.67 -13.32 -5.22
CA GLY A 141 -21.76 -13.83 -6.04
C GLY A 141 -23.11 -13.61 -5.35
N ASP A 142 -23.90 -14.68 -5.21
CA ASP A 142 -25.19 -14.67 -4.51
C ASP A 142 -25.03 -14.71 -2.97
N ASN A 143 -24.22 -13.80 -2.41
CA ASN A 143 -23.93 -13.68 -0.97
C ASN A 143 -23.36 -14.98 -0.35
N VAL A 144 -22.46 -15.66 -1.07
CA VAL A 144 -21.76 -16.85 -0.61
C VAL A 144 -20.47 -16.44 0.11
N PRO A 145 -20.27 -16.81 1.40
CA PRO A 145 -19.04 -16.53 2.11
C PRO A 145 -17.89 -17.39 1.58
N VAL A 146 -16.78 -16.73 1.23
CA VAL A 146 -15.52 -17.34 0.81
C VAL A 146 -14.39 -16.89 1.73
N VAL A 147 -13.43 -17.78 1.97
CA VAL A 147 -12.18 -17.48 2.67
C VAL A 147 -11.05 -17.57 1.67
N ILE A 148 -10.26 -16.51 1.56
CA ILE A 148 -9.17 -16.38 0.59
C ILE A 148 -7.90 -15.99 1.36
N SER A 149 -6.81 -16.75 1.20
CA SER A 149 -5.49 -16.32 1.67
C SER A 149 -4.72 -15.65 0.55
N GLU A 150 -3.92 -14.66 0.91
CA GLU A 150 -2.87 -14.05 0.10
C GLU A 150 -1.51 -14.38 0.72
N ASP A 151 -0.72 -15.12 -0.04
CA ASP A 151 0.61 -15.59 0.34
C ASP A 151 1.64 -14.93 -0.58
N THR A 152 2.48 -14.05 -0.03
CA THR A 152 3.50 -13.29 -0.78
C THR A 152 4.64 -12.79 0.11
N TYR A 153 5.78 -12.44 -0.48
CA TYR A 153 6.83 -11.64 0.16
C TYR A 153 6.83 -10.19 -0.36
N TYR A 154 5.77 -9.75 -1.04
CA TYR A 154 5.60 -8.37 -1.50
C TYR A 154 5.86 -7.37 -0.35
N PRO A 155 6.57 -6.25 -0.59
CA PRO A 155 7.09 -5.78 -1.87
C PRO A 155 8.47 -6.34 -2.29
N MET A 156 9.00 -7.33 -1.58
CA MET A 156 10.35 -7.90 -1.83
C MET A 156 10.35 -9.08 -2.81
N ASP A 157 9.18 -9.53 -3.25
CA ASP A 157 9.03 -10.56 -4.27
C ASP A 157 7.94 -10.17 -5.28
N HIS A 158 8.07 -10.73 -6.47
CA HIS A 158 7.26 -10.46 -7.65
C HIS A 158 6.02 -11.36 -7.75
N GLN A 159 5.92 -12.41 -6.94
CA GLN A 159 4.81 -13.35 -6.97
C GLN A 159 3.84 -13.15 -5.80
N ILE A 160 2.54 -13.11 -6.11
CA ILE A 160 1.45 -13.09 -5.14
C ILE A 160 0.54 -14.27 -5.44
N THR A 161 0.30 -15.11 -4.43
CA THR A 161 -0.55 -16.29 -4.58
C THR A 161 -1.81 -16.14 -3.74
N PHE A 162 -2.96 -16.19 -4.39
CA PHE A 162 -4.26 -16.24 -3.75
C PHE A 162 -4.78 -17.68 -3.74
N THR A 163 -5.22 -18.16 -2.58
CA THR A 163 -5.82 -19.51 -2.46
C THR A 163 -7.23 -19.41 -1.90
N ILE A 164 -8.20 -19.99 -2.61
CA ILE A 164 -9.57 -20.17 -2.08
C ILE A 164 -9.52 -21.27 -1.00
N LYS A 165 -9.45 -20.88 0.27
CA LYS A 165 -9.39 -21.83 1.40
C LYS A 165 -10.73 -22.52 1.63
N GLU A 166 -11.82 -21.76 1.56
CA GLU A 166 -13.17 -22.24 1.84
C GLU A 166 -14.21 -21.59 0.94
N VAL A 167 -15.24 -22.37 0.60
CA VAL A 167 -16.52 -21.88 0.05
C VAL A 167 -17.61 -22.40 1.00
N ARG A 168 -18.39 -21.51 1.60
CA ARG A 168 -19.36 -21.83 2.66
C ARG A 168 -20.79 -21.96 2.11
N ASN A 169 -21.79 -22.04 2.99
CA ASN A 169 -23.23 -22.13 2.67
C ASN A 169 -23.68 -23.38 1.90
N LYS A 170 -23.08 -24.55 2.20
CA LYS A 170 -23.43 -25.86 1.61
C LYS A 170 -23.28 -25.96 0.08
N VAL A 171 -22.70 -24.95 -0.57
CA VAL A 171 -22.27 -25.04 -1.97
C VAL A 171 -20.81 -25.46 -2.03
N LYS A 172 -20.41 -26.12 -3.14
CA LYS A 172 -19.03 -26.57 -3.34
C LYS A 172 -18.19 -25.60 -4.16
N GLN A 173 -18.85 -24.68 -4.85
CA GLN A 173 -18.27 -23.72 -5.77
C GLN A 173 -19.21 -22.53 -5.94
N VAL A 174 -18.66 -21.38 -6.32
CA VAL A 174 -19.41 -20.14 -6.55
C VAL A 174 -18.78 -19.39 -7.72
N LYS A 175 -19.60 -18.78 -8.57
CA LYS A 175 -19.12 -17.90 -9.65
C LYS A 175 -18.98 -16.48 -9.11
N PHE A 176 -17.81 -15.87 -9.28
CA PHE A 176 -17.63 -14.43 -9.02
C PHE A 176 -16.37 -13.89 -9.73
N PRO A 177 -16.34 -12.60 -10.08
CA PRO A 177 -15.16 -11.95 -10.61
C PRO A 177 -14.13 -11.66 -9.52
N PHE A 178 -12.87 -11.99 -9.79
CA PHE A 178 -11.73 -11.65 -8.95
C PHE A 178 -10.93 -10.51 -9.61
N HIS A 179 -10.92 -9.35 -8.98
CA HIS A 179 -10.23 -8.15 -9.45
C HIS A 179 -8.83 -8.05 -8.83
N LEU A 180 -7.81 -7.84 -9.67
CA LEU A 180 -6.41 -7.74 -9.28
C LEU A 180 -5.84 -6.42 -9.82
N ARG A 181 -5.30 -5.56 -8.95
CA ARG A 181 -4.56 -4.39 -9.42
C ARG A 181 -3.23 -4.81 -10.07
N VAL A 182 -3.01 -4.36 -11.30
CA VAL A 182 -1.69 -4.38 -11.92
C VAL A 182 -1.06 -3.00 -11.74
N PRO A 183 -0.05 -2.85 -10.86
CA PRO A 183 0.54 -1.54 -10.57
C PRO A 183 1.09 -0.88 -11.82
N LYS A 184 1.06 0.46 -11.87
CA LYS A 184 1.54 1.22 -13.04
C LYS A 184 3.03 1.06 -13.33
N TRP A 185 3.84 0.76 -12.32
CA TRP A 185 5.26 0.47 -12.49
C TRP A 185 5.50 -0.89 -13.20
N CYS A 186 4.55 -1.83 -13.14
CA CYS A 186 4.69 -3.14 -13.76
C CYS A 186 4.39 -3.06 -15.27
N LYS A 187 5.38 -3.32 -16.13
CA LYS A 187 5.17 -3.23 -17.58
C LYS A 187 4.13 -4.22 -18.10
N GLN A 188 4.23 -5.47 -17.65
CA GLN A 188 3.35 -6.56 -18.06
C GLN A 188 3.32 -7.62 -16.96
N ALA A 189 2.13 -7.83 -16.39
CA ALA A 189 1.87 -8.87 -15.42
C ALA A 189 1.38 -10.16 -16.09
N GLU A 190 1.65 -11.29 -15.44
CA GLU A 190 1.09 -12.59 -15.79
C GLU A 190 0.13 -13.05 -14.70
N ILE A 191 -1.02 -13.57 -15.10
CA ILE A 191 -1.99 -14.18 -14.19
C ILE A 191 -2.14 -15.63 -14.58
N ARG A 192 -1.96 -16.52 -13.61
CA ARG A 192 -2.18 -17.96 -13.76
C ARG A 192 -3.27 -18.43 -12.83
N VAL A 193 -4.07 -19.38 -13.30
CA VAL A 193 -5.07 -20.06 -12.47
C VAL A 193 -4.75 -21.55 -12.49
N ASN A 194 -4.53 -22.11 -11.31
CA ASN A 194 -4.13 -23.51 -11.13
C ASN A 194 -2.93 -23.90 -12.02
N GLY A 195 -1.90 -23.04 -12.05
CA GLY A 195 -0.67 -23.23 -12.82
C GLY A 195 -0.78 -23.00 -14.34
N LYS A 196 -1.96 -22.66 -14.87
CA LYS A 196 -2.17 -22.38 -16.30
C LYS A 196 -2.25 -20.89 -16.56
N MET A 197 -1.59 -20.42 -17.61
CA MET A 197 -1.68 -19.03 -18.08
C MET A 197 -3.13 -18.67 -18.37
N GLU A 198 -3.62 -17.62 -17.73
CA GLU A 198 -4.99 -17.13 -17.89
C GLU A 198 -4.99 -15.81 -18.69
N GLN A 199 -4.18 -14.85 -18.26
CA GLN A 199 -4.13 -13.50 -18.85
C GLN A 199 -2.73 -12.89 -18.74
N THR A 200 -2.42 -11.99 -19.68
CA THR A 200 -1.31 -11.03 -19.57
C THR A 200 -1.87 -9.62 -19.62
N VAL A 201 -1.50 -8.78 -18.66
CA VAL A 201 -2.14 -7.46 -18.48
C VAL A 201 -1.07 -6.39 -18.32
N LYS A 202 -1.23 -5.27 -19.02
CA LYS A 202 -0.33 -4.11 -18.87
C LYS A 202 -0.56 -3.39 -17.54
N GLY A 203 0.48 -2.75 -17.02
CA GLY A 203 0.40 -1.91 -15.83
C GLY A 203 -0.64 -0.80 -15.90
N GLY A 204 -1.08 -0.36 -14.72
CA GLY A 204 -2.08 0.68 -14.57
C GLY A 204 -3.46 0.20 -14.99
N LYS A 205 -3.81 -1.04 -14.62
CA LYS A 205 -5.13 -1.64 -14.90
C LYS A 205 -5.59 -2.52 -13.76
N ILE A 206 -6.89 -2.75 -13.68
CA ILE A 206 -7.46 -3.87 -12.93
C ILE A 206 -7.65 -5.04 -13.90
N ALA A 207 -7.05 -6.19 -13.59
CA ALA A 207 -7.33 -7.44 -14.27
C ALA A 207 -8.52 -8.14 -13.61
N ILE A 208 -9.40 -8.74 -14.41
CA ILE A 208 -10.61 -9.40 -13.91
C ILE A 208 -10.57 -10.86 -14.33
N VAL A 209 -10.59 -11.77 -13.36
CA VAL A 209 -10.71 -13.22 -13.58
C VAL A 209 -12.10 -13.67 -13.16
N ASP A 210 -13.03 -13.74 -14.11
CA ASP A 210 -14.42 -14.19 -13.88
C ASP A 210 -14.54 -15.71 -14.08
N ARG A 211 -14.63 -16.45 -12.98
CA ARG A 211 -14.68 -17.93 -12.99
C ARG A 211 -15.62 -18.47 -11.94
N ILE A 212 -15.87 -19.77 -12.07
CA ILE A 212 -16.41 -20.60 -10.99
C ILE A 212 -15.23 -21.06 -10.13
N TRP A 213 -15.23 -20.62 -8.88
CA TRP A 213 -14.18 -20.90 -7.91
C TRP A 213 -14.61 -21.97 -6.92
N LYS A 214 -13.68 -22.85 -6.55
CA LYS A 214 -13.86 -23.87 -5.51
C LYS A 214 -12.65 -23.91 -4.58
N ARG A 215 -12.79 -24.62 -3.47
CA ARG A 215 -11.70 -24.85 -2.52
C ARG A 215 -10.44 -25.37 -3.23
N ASN A 216 -9.29 -24.82 -2.81
CA ASN A 216 -7.95 -25.07 -3.31
C ASN A 216 -7.66 -24.55 -4.73
N ASP A 217 -8.60 -23.85 -5.38
CA ASP A 217 -8.23 -23.08 -6.57
C ASP A 217 -7.21 -22.01 -6.17
N LYS A 218 -6.21 -21.84 -7.04
CA LYS A 218 -5.12 -20.89 -6.86
C LYS A 218 -5.08 -19.90 -8.00
N ILE A 219 -4.87 -18.63 -7.65
CA ILE A 219 -4.61 -17.55 -8.57
C ILE A 219 -3.21 -17.04 -8.26
N GLU A 220 -2.34 -17.01 -9.24
CA GLU A 220 -0.97 -16.54 -9.10
C GLU A 220 -0.82 -15.29 -9.97
N LEU A 221 -0.51 -14.17 -9.34
CA LEU A 221 -0.19 -12.91 -9.98
C LEU A 221 1.33 -12.72 -9.95
N TYR A 222 1.93 -12.60 -11.12
CA TYR A 222 3.34 -12.29 -11.28
C TYR A 222 3.47 -10.84 -11.76
N LEU A 223 4.20 -10.03 -11.00
CA LEU A 223 4.47 -8.62 -11.25
C LEU A 223 5.98 -8.42 -11.45
N PRO A 224 6.53 -8.64 -12.66
CA PRO A 224 7.96 -8.47 -12.91
C PRO A 224 8.47 -7.10 -12.43
N MET A 225 9.41 -7.12 -11.48
CA MET A 225 10.02 -5.94 -10.88
C MET A 225 11.33 -5.63 -11.59
N GLU A 226 11.36 -4.55 -12.35
CA GLU A 226 12.56 -4.08 -13.03
C GLU A 226 13.19 -2.93 -12.27
N VAL A 227 14.53 -2.89 -12.24
CA VAL A 227 15.26 -1.73 -11.74
C VAL A 227 15.09 -0.59 -12.74
N PHE A 228 14.63 0.57 -12.26
CA PHE A 228 14.58 1.80 -13.01
C PHE A 228 15.07 2.96 -12.15
N THR A 229 15.40 4.07 -12.81
CA THR A 229 15.79 5.31 -12.15
C THR A 229 14.83 6.42 -12.54
N SER A 230 14.65 7.37 -11.64
CA SER A 230 13.83 8.56 -11.80
C SER A 230 14.65 9.80 -11.46
N THR A 231 14.49 10.88 -12.24
CA THR A 231 15.19 12.14 -12.02
C THR A 231 14.26 13.14 -11.34
N TRP A 232 14.75 13.75 -10.27
CA TRP A 232 14.03 14.67 -9.39
C TRP A 232 14.71 16.04 -9.32
N TYR A 233 14.33 16.85 -8.33
CA TYR A 233 14.86 18.18 -8.06
C TYR A 233 16.40 18.20 -8.08
N GLU A 234 17.00 19.22 -8.71
CA GLU A 234 18.47 19.37 -8.88
C GLU A 234 19.17 18.15 -9.51
N ASN A 235 18.48 17.43 -10.41
CA ASN A 235 18.98 16.21 -11.07
C ASN A 235 19.30 15.07 -10.10
N ALA A 236 18.74 15.08 -8.88
CA ALA A 236 18.84 13.95 -7.97
C ALA A 236 18.23 12.70 -8.63
N VAL A 237 18.90 11.56 -8.48
CA VAL A 237 18.46 10.27 -9.05
C VAL A 237 17.99 9.38 -7.91
N SER A 238 16.79 8.80 -8.06
CA SER A 238 16.21 7.79 -7.17
C SER A 238 15.79 6.56 -7.95
#